data_AF-A0A1Y2FYR9-F1
#
_entry.id   AF-A0A1Y2FYR9-F1
#
_cell.length_a   1.000
_cell.length_b   1.000
_cell.length_c   1.000
_cell.angle_alpha   90.00
_cell.angle_beta   90.00
_cell.angle_gamma   90.00
#
_symmetry.space_group_name_H-M   'P 1'
#
loop_
_entity.id
_entity.type
_entity.pdbx_description
1 polymer ?
#
loop_
_entity_poly.entity_id
_entity_poly.type
_entity_poly.pdbx_seq_one_letter_code
_entity_poly.pdbx_strand_id
1 'polypeptide(L)'
;MASTLNRMVSATACRLLHTFYRSARPSLTLISSTTSRRSIAAEFHATGRLSADSPNVTKAVQELQELFVEAKDEYETALDSAGTTYAAEDNELARECAQKLKERYDALMADSSTLNQKEQQVVKEKLSARVRELVNGVENNLHDH
;
A
#
# COMPACT_ATOMS: atom_id res chain seq x y z
N MET A 1 -14.26 24.74 -28.52
CA MET A 1 -13.02 24.62 -27.73
C MET A 1 -13.42 24.49 -26.27
N ALA A 2 -13.45 23.27 -25.75
CA ALA A 2 -13.87 22.99 -24.37
C ALA A 2 -12.67 22.48 -23.59
N SER A 3 -12.17 23.33 -22.71
CA SER A 3 -11.09 23.08 -21.78
C SER A 3 -11.52 22.04 -20.76
N THR A 4 -10.82 20.90 -20.68
CA THR A 4 -11.03 19.94 -19.59
C THR A 4 -9.90 20.12 -18.59
N LEU A 5 -10.26 20.76 -17.49
CA LEU A 5 -9.43 21.04 -16.33
C LEU A 5 -9.05 19.72 -15.63
N ASN A 6 -7.75 19.54 -15.47
CA ASN A 6 -7.07 19.33 -14.18
C ASN A 6 -7.70 18.28 -13.24
N ARG A 7 -7.12 17.07 -13.23
CA ARG A 7 -7.15 16.16 -12.07
C ARG A 7 -5.72 15.89 -11.62
N MET A 8 -5.14 16.83 -10.88
CA MET A 8 -4.09 16.52 -9.91
C MET A 8 -4.78 15.88 -8.71
N VAL A 9 -4.84 14.55 -8.68
CA VAL A 9 -5.18 13.83 -7.45
C VAL A 9 -3.90 13.76 -6.63
N SER A 10 -3.93 14.48 -5.53
CA SER A 10 -2.90 14.63 -4.51
C SER A 10 -2.38 13.27 -4.04
N ALA A 11 -1.08 13.00 -4.28
CA ALA A 11 -0.40 11.75 -4.00
C ALA A 11 0.28 11.71 -2.62
N THR A 12 -0.27 12.39 -1.60
CA THR A 12 0.52 12.68 -0.39
C THR A 12 -0.22 12.58 0.95
N ALA A 13 -1.24 11.75 1.07
CA ALA A 13 -2.17 11.87 2.21
C ALA A 13 -2.25 10.72 3.21
N CYS A 14 -1.65 9.54 3.01
CA CYS A 14 -1.68 8.50 4.06
C CYS A 14 -0.45 8.58 5.00
N ARG A 15 0.69 9.10 4.53
CA ARG A 15 1.91 9.27 5.35
C ARG A 15 1.88 10.34 6.44
N LEU A 16 0.87 11.22 6.49
CA LEU A 16 0.95 12.47 7.26
C LEU A 16 0.19 12.51 8.59
N LEU A 17 -0.57 11.47 8.96
CA LEU A 17 -1.35 11.50 10.21
C LEU A 17 -0.85 10.54 11.32
N HIS A 18 0.10 9.64 11.08
CA HIS A 18 0.50 8.64 12.08
C HIS A 18 1.83 8.86 12.82
N THR A 19 2.63 9.88 12.48
CA THR A 19 3.79 10.24 13.31
C THR A 19 3.40 10.84 14.67
N PHE A 20 2.17 11.32 14.85
CA PHE A 20 1.71 11.89 16.12
C PHE A 20 0.93 10.92 17.02
N TYR A 21 0.20 9.94 16.50
CA TYR A 21 -0.48 8.92 17.34
C TYR A 21 0.47 7.84 17.88
N ARG A 22 1.66 7.67 17.29
CA ARG A 22 2.69 6.73 17.77
C ARG A 22 3.31 7.10 19.13
N SER A 23 3.09 8.31 19.62
CA SER A 23 3.77 8.83 20.82
C SER A 23 3.00 8.68 22.14
N ALA A 24 1.74 8.21 22.12
CA ALA A 24 0.88 8.20 23.30
C ALA A 24 0.37 6.81 23.71
N ARG A 25 1.11 5.72 23.39
CA ARG A 25 0.86 4.42 24.02
C ARG A 25 1.60 4.37 25.37
N PRO A 26 0.92 4.44 26.53
CA PRO A 26 1.51 4.01 27.79
C PRO A 26 1.66 2.48 27.73
N SER A 27 2.84 2.02 27.30
CA SER A 27 3.23 0.62 27.43
C SER A 27 3.48 0.32 28.91
N LEU A 28 2.51 -0.32 29.57
CA LEU A 28 2.75 -1.02 30.82
C LEU A 28 3.21 -2.44 30.52
N THR A 29 4.43 -2.57 30.01
CA THR A 29 5.21 -3.82 30.09
C THR A 29 6.69 -3.47 30.13
N LEU A 30 7.26 -3.52 31.34
CA LEU A 30 8.68 -3.82 31.53
C LEU A 30 8.97 -5.14 30.81
N ILE A 31 9.77 -5.13 29.73
CA ILE A 31 11.01 -5.92 29.61
C ILE A 31 11.91 -5.19 28.59
N SER A 32 13.13 -4.91 29.01
CA SER A 32 14.22 -4.39 28.19
C SER A 32 14.54 -5.33 27.03
N SER A 33 14.52 -4.82 25.79
CA SER A 33 15.30 -5.40 24.69
C SER A 33 15.66 -4.30 23.70
N THR A 34 16.92 -3.90 23.76
CA THR A 34 17.59 -3.04 22.77
C THR A 34 17.68 -3.80 21.44
N THR A 35 16.66 -3.69 20.61
CA THR A 35 16.77 -4.09 19.21
C THR A 35 16.42 -2.89 18.33
N SER A 36 17.50 -2.21 17.96
CA SER A 36 17.72 -1.55 16.67
C SER A 36 16.44 -1.24 15.88
N ARG A 37 16.02 0.03 15.93
CA ARG A 37 15.22 0.65 14.86
C ARG A 37 16.05 0.57 13.57
N ARG A 38 16.05 -0.58 12.91
CA ARG A 38 16.60 -0.69 11.56
C ARG A 38 15.68 0.14 10.68
N SER A 39 16.29 1.15 10.07
CA SER A 39 15.76 1.84 8.91
C SER A 39 15.31 0.79 7.89
N ILE A 40 14.00 0.58 7.79
CA ILE A 40 13.37 -0.32 6.81
C ILE A 40 13.44 0.28 5.39
N ALA A 41 14.03 1.48 5.25
CA ALA A 41 14.31 2.09 3.96
C ALA A 41 15.45 1.39 3.19
N ALA A 42 16.19 0.44 3.80
CA ALA A 42 17.39 -0.14 3.20
C ALA A 42 17.23 -1.57 2.64
N GLU A 43 16.16 -2.31 2.97
CA GLU A 43 16.11 -3.75 2.64
C GLU A 43 15.47 -4.09 1.29
N PHE A 44 14.84 -3.14 0.58
CA PHE A 44 14.18 -3.43 -0.70
C PHE A 44 14.84 -2.81 -1.94
N HIS A 45 15.92 -2.04 -1.80
CA HIS A 45 16.68 -1.54 -2.96
C HIS A 45 17.55 -2.62 -3.64
N ALA A 46 17.56 -3.86 -3.14
CA ALA A 46 18.44 -4.92 -3.61
C ALA A 46 17.75 -6.07 -4.37
N THR A 47 16.47 -5.95 -4.76
CA THR A 47 15.87 -6.91 -5.68
C THR A 47 16.02 -6.46 -7.13
N GLY A 48 17.16 -6.81 -7.69
CA GLY A 48 17.27 -7.17 -9.09
C GLY A 48 17.30 -6.01 -10.07
N ARG A 49 18.35 -6.00 -10.89
CA ARG A 49 18.28 -5.44 -12.24
C ARG A 49 17.04 -6.04 -12.93
N LEU A 50 15.93 -5.31 -12.96
CA LEU A 50 14.77 -5.70 -13.73
C LEU A 50 15.12 -5.44 -15.19
N SER A 51 15.38 -6.53 -15.90
CA SER A 51 15.55 -6.64 -17.34
C SER A 51 14.71 -5.65 -18.11
N ALA A 52 15.33 -4.79 -18.93
CA ALA A 52 14.78 -4.05 -20.08
C ALA A 52 13.27 -3.74 -20.10
N ASP A 53 12.67 -3.41 -18.95
CA ASP A 53 11.27 -3.01 -18.85
C ASP A 53 11.17 -1.55 -19.24
N SER A 54 10.07 -1.17 -19.87
CA SER A 54 9.88 0.22 -20.28
C SER A 54 9.85 1.13 -19.04
N PRO A 55 10.20 2.42 -19.18
CA PRO A 55 10.09 3.37 -18.08
C PRO A 55 8.65 3.45 -17.53
N ASN A 56 7.64 3.20 -18.37
CA ASN A 56 6.23 3.19 -17.98
C ASN A 56 5.90 1.98 -17.08
N VAL A 57 6.40 0.78 -17.44
CA VAL A 57 6.23 -0.43 -16.59
C VAL A 57 6.92 -0.22 -15.25
N THR A 58 8.15 0.29 -15.26
CA THR A 58 8.91 0.51 -14.03
C THR A 58 8.17 1.47 -13.10
N LYS A 59 7.65 2.58 -13.63
CA LYS A 59 6.87 3.56 -12.86
C LYS A 59 5.57 2.96 -12.31
N ALA A 60 4.82 2.22 -13.13
CA ALA A 60 3.58 1.58 -12.71
C ALA A 60 3.81 0.53 -11.61
N VAL A 61 4.87 -0.29 -11.75
CA VAL A 61 5.25 -1.27 -10.72
C VAL A 61 5.66 -0.57 -9.43
N GLN A 62 6.48 0.49 -9.51
CA GLN A 62 6.89 1.25 -8.33
C GLN A 62 5.70 1.88 -7.59
N GLU A 63 4.77 2.51 -8.31
CA GLU A 63 3.58 3.13 -7.74
C GLU A 63 2.67 2.10 -7.04
N LEU A 64 2.40 0.97 -7.69
CA LEU A 64 1.63 -0.11 -7.08
C LEU A 64 2.36 -0.77 -5.91
N GLN A 65 3.69 -0.88 -5.97
CA GLN A 65 4.51 -1.41 -4.88
C GLN A 65 4.46 -0.48 -3.66
N GLU A 66 4.50 0.83 -3.86
CA GLU A 66 4.37 1.82 -2.78
C GLU A 66 3.00 1.71 -2.10
N LEU A 67 1.91 1.69 -2.87
CA LEU A 67 0.55 1.49 -2.35
C LEU A 67 0.38 0.13 -1.66
N PHE A 68 1.04 -0.92 -2.17
CA PHE A 68 1.00 -2.24 -1.56
C PHE A 68 1.66 -2.27 -0.19
N VAL A 69 2.84 -1.66 -0.05
CA VAL A 69 3.53 -1.57 1.23
C VAL A 69 2.69 -0.78 2.23
N GLU A 70 2.12 0.35 1.80
CA GLU A 70 1.24 1.16 2.64
C GLU A 70 -0.01 0.39 3.11
N ALA A 71 -0.72 -0.27 2.19
CA ALA A 71 -1.88 -1.08 2.55
C ALA A 71 -1.53 -2.27 3.46
N LYS A 72 -0.33 -2.84 3.32
CA LYS A 72 0.14 -3.92 4.19
C LYS A 72 0.44 -3.41 5.60
N ASP A 73 1.11 -2.27 5.73
CA ASP A 73 1.44 -1.67 7.03
C ASP A 73 0.17 -1.30 7.82
N GLU A 74 -0.84 -0.74 7.13
CA GLU A 74 -2.13 -0.44 7.78
C GLU A 74 -2.91 -1.70 8.14
N TYR A 75 -2.87 -2.74 7.30
CA TYR A 75 -3.45 -4.04 7.65
C TYR A 75 -2.80 -4.67 8.89
N GLU A 76 -1.47 -4.61 9.01
CA GLU A 76 -0.76 -5.09 10.20
C GLU A 76 -1.09 -4.26 11.44
N THR A 77 -1.29 -2.95 11.28
CA THR A 77 -1.73 -2.06 12.37
C THR A 77 -3.15 -2.40 12.83
N ALA A 78 -4.07 -2.61 11.88
CA ALA A 78 -5.43 -3.06 12.16
C ALA A 78 -5.47 -4.37 12.95
N LEU A 79 -4.59 -5.32 12.60
CA LEU A 79 -4.44 -6.58 13.34
C LEU A 79 -3.87 -6.37 14.76
N ASP A 80 -2.90 -5.47 14.96
CA ASP A 80 -2.35 -5.17 16.29
C ASP A 80 -3.35 -4.43 17.19
N SER A 81 -4.18 -3.59 16.59
CA SER A 81 -5.22 -2.82 17.29
C SER A 81 -6.50 -3.61 17.54
N ALA A 82 -6.59 -4.87 17.08
CA ALA A 82 -7.74 -5.73 17.31
C ALA A 82 -8.05 -5.88 18.81
N GLY A 83 -9.31 -5.66 19.19
CA GLY A 83 -9.74 -5.69 20.60
C GLY A 83 -9.46 -4.40 21.38
N THR A 84 -8.90 -3.37 20.75
CA THR A 84 -8.80 -2.02 21.31
C THR A 84 -9.95 -1.14 20.83
N THR A 85 -10.14 0.02 21.46
CA THR A 85 -11.11 1.04 21.03
C THR A 85 -10.79 1.64 19.65
N TYR A 86 -9.56 1.47 19.16
CA TYR A 86 -9.09 2.00 17.88
C TYR A 86 -9.25 1.01 16.71
N ALA A 87 -9.66 -0.24 17.00
CA ALA A 87 -9.79 -1.29 15.98
C ALA A 87 -10.68 -0.85 14.80
N ALA A 88 -11.78 -0.16 15.05
CA ALA A 88 -12.69 0.27 14.00
C ALA A 88 -12.06 1.29 13.03
N GLU A 89 -11.30 2.25 13.56
CA GLU A 89 -10.62 3.29 12.76
C GLU A 89 -9.48 2.68 11.95
N ASP A 90 -8.65 1.84 12.58
CA ASP A 90 -7.53 1.17 11.89
C ASP A 90 -8.04 0.17 10.84
N ASN A 91 -9.15 -0.52 11.10
CA ASN A 91 -9.78 -1.42 10.12
C ASN A 91 -10.28 -0.65 8.89
N GLU A 92 -10.90 0.51 9.09
CA GLU A 92 -11.39 1.35 8.00
C GLU A 92 -10.22 1.88 7.15
N LEU A 93 -9.13 2.32 7.79
CA LEU A 93 -7.92 2.76 7.10
C LEU A 93 -7.28 1.65 6.27
N ALA A 94 -7.18 0.42 6.82
CA ALA A 94 -6.68 -0.73 6.09
C ALA A 94 -7.54 -1.04 4.84
N ARG A 95 -8.87 -0.95 4.97
CA ARG A 95 -9.81 -1.10 3.84
C ARG A 95 -9.62 -0.01 2.79
N GLU A 96 -9.52 1.25 3.20
CA GLU A 96 -9.29 2.35 2.27
C GLU A 96 -8.00 2.18 1.48
N CYS A 97 -6.89 1.82 2.14
CA CYS A 97 -5.60 1.64 1.49
C CYS A 97 -5.61 0.46 0.53
N ALA A 98 -6.23 -0.67 0.91
CA ALA A 98 -6.41 -1.81 0.03
C ALA A 98 -7.31 -1.48 -1.18
N GLN A 99 -8.37 -0.71 -0.97
CA GLN A 99 -9.23 -0.23 -2.05
C GLN A 99 -8.48 0.69 -3.02
N LYS A 100 -7.69 1.65 -2.52
CA LYS A 100 -6.85 2.54 -3.34
C LYS A 100 -5.87 1.75 -4.20
N LEU A 101 -5.22 0.73 -3.63
CA LEU A 101 -4.34 -0.17 -4.38
C LEU A 101 -5.09 -0.89 -5.52
N LYS A 102 -6.27 -1.45 -5.21
CA LYS A 102 -7.10 -2.16 -6.19
C LYS A 102 -7.56 -1.23 -7.31
N GLU A 103 -8.08 -0.06 -6.98
CA GLU A 103 -8.53 0.95 -7.95
C GLU A 103 -7.38 1.39 -8.86
N ARG A 104 -6.19 1.61 -8.30
CA ARG A 104 -5.03 2.00 -9.10
C ARG A 104 -4.58 0.89 -10.03
N TYR A 105 -4.60 -0.36 -9.56
CA TYR A 105 -4.31 -1.53 -10.39
C TYR A 105 -5.32 -1.67 -11.53
N ASP A 106 -6.62 -1.60 -11.23
CA ASP A 106 -7.70 -1.72 -12.22
C ASP A 106 -7.62 -0.59 -13.27
N ALA A 107 -7.33 0.65 -12.84
CA ALA A 107 -7.11 1.78 -13.74
C ALA A 107 -5.94 1.54 -14.71
N LEU A 108 -4.81 1.01 -14.22
CA LEU A 108 -3.66 0.69 -15.08
C LEU A 108 -3.95 -0.43 -16.08
N MET A 109 -4.84 -1.37 -15.74
CA MET A 109 -5.26 -2.45 -16.64
C MET A 109 -6.30 -1.97 -17.65
N ALA A 110 -7.15 -1.01 -17.30
CA ALA A 110 -8.15 -0.42 -18.21
C ALA A 110 -7.54 0.61 -19.18
N ASP A 111 -6.56 1.41 -18.72
CA ASP A 111 -5.95 2.47 -19.51
C ASP A 111 -4.89 1.94 -20.48
N SER A 112 -5.34 1.57 -21.68
CA SER A 112 -4.44 1.20 -22.79
C SER A 112 -3.58 2.36 -23.31
N SER A 113 -3.85 3.60 -22.87
CA SER A 113 -3.05 4.79 -23.21
C SER A 113 -1.78 4.90 -22.36
N THR A 114 -1.75 4.30 -21.16
CA THR A 114 -0.64 4.41 -20.21
C THR A 114 0.35 3.25 -20.35
N LEU A 115 -0.16 2.04 -20.58
CA LEU A 115 0.61 0.82 -20.77
C LEU A 115 0.08 0.08 -22.00
N ASN A 116 0.98 -0.37 -22.87
CA ASN A 116 0.65 -1.28 -23.94
C ASN A 116 0.27 -2.66 -23.39
N GLN A 117 -0.44 -3.48 -24.17
CA GLN A 117 -0.90 -4.80 -23.73
C GLN A 117 0.22 -5.71 -23.19
N LYS A 118 1.42 -5.65 -23.79
CA LYS A 118 2.61 -6.40 -23.29
C LYS A 118 3.08 -5.91 -21.93
N GLU A 119 3.04 -4.61 -21.71
CA GLU A 119 3.46 -3.95 -20.47
C GLU A 119 2.45 -4.23 -19.35
N GLN A 120 1.16 -4.17 -19.66
CA GLN A 120 0.08 -4.57 -18.75
C GLN A 120 0.23 -6.02 -18.31
N GLN A 121 0.59 -6.92 -19.23
CA GLN A 121 0.82 -8.33 -18.92
C GLN A 121 1.98 -8.51 -17.92
N VAL A 122 3.09 -7.79 -18.09
CA VAL A 122 4.23 -7.84 -17.15
C VAL A 122 3.82 -7.33 -15.76
N VAL A 123 3.10 -6.20 -15.69
CA VAL A 123 2.59 -5.66 -14.42
C VAL A 123 1.64 -6.65 -13.74
N LYS A 124 0.74 -7.26 -14.52
CA LYS A 124 -0.20 -8.27 -14.04
C LYS A 124 0.51 -9.50 -13.49
N GLU A 125 1.49 -10.06 -14.19
CA GLU A 125 2.26 -11.21 -13.72
C GLU A 125 3.00 -10.94 -12.41
N LYS A 126 3.54 -9.73 -12.24
CA LYS A 126 4.31 -9.36 -11.05
C LYS A 126 3.44 -9.07 -9.83
N LEU A 127 2.26 -8.46 -10.01
CA LEU A 127 1.53 -7.86 -8.90
C LEU A 127 0.11 -8.41 -8.67
N SER A 128 -0.52 -9.06 -9.66
CA SER A 128 -1.93 -9.50 -9.52
C SER A 128 -2.17 -10.45 -8.34
N ALA A 129 -1.25 -11.40 -8.12
CA ALA A 129 -1.35 -12.33 -7.00
C ALA A 129 -1.25 -11.59 -5.65
N ARG A 130 -0.29 -10.67 -5.52
CA ARG A 130 -0.06 -9.89 -4.30
C ARG A 130 -1.22 -8.97 -3.97
N VAL A 131 -1.70 -8.21 -4.97
CA VAL A 131 -2.85 -7.30 -4.81
C VAL A 131 -4.07 -8.11 -4.36
N ARG A 132 -4.34 -9.24 -5.01
CA ARG A 132 -5.48 -10.10 -4.66
C ARG A 132 -5.37 -10.67 -3.25
N GLU A 133 -4.19 -11.14 -2.86
CA GLU A 133 -3.96 -11.70 -1.53
C GLU A 133 -4.20 -10.65 -0.45
N LEU A 134 -3.65 -9.45 -0.60
CA LEU A 134 -3.80 -8.37 0.38
C LEU A 134 -5.25 -7.89 0.47
N VAL A 135 -5.92 -7.65 -0.66
CA VAL A 135 -7.33 -7.22 -0.68
C VAL A 135 -8.21 -8.27 -0.01
N ASN A 136 -8.06 -9.54 -0.38
CA ASN A 136 -8.78 -10.63 0.27
C ASN A 136 -8.45 -10.74 1.76
N GLY A 137 -7.19 -10.51 2.16
CA GLY A 137 -6.77 -10.51 3.55
C GLY A 137 -7.52 -9.46 4.36
N VAL A 138 -7.54 -8.22 3.87
CA VAL A 138 -8.24 -7.10 4.49
C VAL A 138 -9.75 -7.34 4.54
N GLU A 139 -10.36 -7.81 3.45
CA GLU A 139 -11.81 -8.05 3.41
C GLU A 139 -12.26 -9.19 4.33
N ASN A 140 -11.50 -10.29 4.41
CA ASN A 140 -11.91 -11.47 5.18
C ASN A 140 -11.52 -11.40 6.66
N ASN A 141 -10.35 -10.84 6.99
CA ASN A 141 -9.86 -10.82 8.38
C ASN A 141 -10.44 -9.65 9.18
N LEU A 142 -10.89 -8.59 8.52
CA LEU A 142 -11.51 -7.44 9.16
C LEU A 142 -13.05 -7.46 9.08
N HIS A 143 -13.67 -8.57 8.67
CA HIS A 143 -15.12 -8.69 8.55
C HIS A 143 -15.84 -8.95 9.89
N ASP A 144 -15.11 -9.35 10.94
CA ASP A 144 -15.68 -10.04 12.12
C ASP A 144 -15.56 -9.29 13.46
N HIS A 145 -15.35 -7.96 13.46
CA HIS A 145 -15.26 -7.18 14.70
C HIS A 145 -16.19 -5.97 14.72
#